data_AF-A0A1R1SBJ2-F1
#
_entry.id   AF-A0A1R1SBJ2-F1
#
_cell.length_a   1.000
_cell.length_b   1.000
_cell.length_c   1.000
_cell.angle_alpha   90.00
_cell.angle_beta   90.00
_cell.angle_gamma   90.00
#
_symmetry.space_group_name_H-M   'P 1'
#
loop_
_entity.id
_entity.type
_entity.pdbx_description
1 polymer ?
#
loop_
_entity_poly.entity_id
_entity_poly.type
_entity_poly.pdbx_seq_one_letter_code
_entity_poly.pdbx_strand_id
1 'polypeptide(L)'
;MDDFVALLRQAGLGVTVREDESAMLWDKLAFLAPFALLTTRHQADVGAVRDRHRPELLTVLDEIAAVARAAGASVTAEGLLSFFDRVPGTMRSSMQRDAEVGRPLELDAIGGAVLRAGAAHGIAIPATVRLVAELAQSAKRVA
;
A
#
# COMPACT_ATOMS: atom_id res chain seq x y z
N MET A 1 -6.83 28.93 -3.06
CA MET A 1 -5.94 27.79 -2.71
C MET A 1 -4.83 28.26 -1.79
N ASP A 2 -4.16 29.38 -2.10
CA ASP A 2 -3.10 29.95 -1.24
C ASP A 2 -3.61 30.40 0.14
N ASP A 3 -4.80 31.00 0.22
CA ASP A 3 -5.40 31.39 1.50
C ASP A 3 -5.67 30.19 2.42
N PHE A 4 -6.06 29.05 1.84
CA PHE A 4 -6.28 27.82 2.59
C PHE A 4 -4.97 27.21 3.09
N VAL A 5 -3.93 27.21 2.25
CA VAL A 5 -2.57 26.79 2.62
C VAL A 5 -2.01 27.67 3.75
N ALA A 6 -2.21 28.99 3.67
CA ALA A 6 -1.80 29.93 4.70
C ALA A 6 -2.51 29.67 6.03
N LEU A 7 -3.82 29.40 6.00
CA LEU A 7 -4.61 29.10 7.19
C LEU A 7 -4.14 27.81 7.88
N LEU A 8 -3.89 26.75 7.12
CA LEU A 8 -3.36 25.49 7.66
C LEU A 8 -1.96 25.67 8.28
N ARG A 9 -1.10 26.48 7.66
CA ARG A 9 0.22 26.82 8.22
C ARG A 9 0.11 27.65 9.50
N GLN A 10 -0.81 28.61 9.55
CA GLN A 10 -1.07 29.40 10.75
C GLN A 10 -1.59 28.54 11.90
N ALA A 11 -2.33 27.47 11.60
CA ALA A 11 -2.74 26.46 12.59
C ALA A 11 -1.58 25.54 13.06
N GLY A 12 -0.35 25.77 12.62
CA GLY A 12 0.83 25.01 13.02
C GLY A 12 1.06 23.70 12.24
N LEU A 13 0.32 23.48 11.14
CA LEU A 13 0.50 22.29 10.30
C LEU A 13 1.65 22.48 9.30
N GLY A 14 2.47 21.45 9.13
CA GLY A 14 3.44 21.40 8.03
C GLY A 14 2.70 21.20 6.70
N VAL A 15 2.64 22.25 5.88
CA VAL A 15 1.93 22.20 4.59
C VAL A 15 2.90 22.34 3.42
N THR A 16 2.90 21.33 2.56
CA THR A 16 3.62 21.32 1.29
C THR A 16 2.62 21.14 0.15
N VAL A 17 2.66 22.03 -0.83
CA VAL A 17 1.82 21.95 -2.03
C VAL A 17 2.56 21.13 -3.10
N ARG A 18 1.84 20.25 -3.78
CA ARG A 18 2.30 19.47 -4.93
C ARG A 18 1.34 19.71 -6.08
N GLU A 19 1.87 19.80 -7.29
CA GLU A 19 1.07 20.10 -8.48
C GLU A 19 0.41 18.85 -9.08
N ASP A 20 1.00 17.67 -8.86
CA ASP A 20 0.49 16.39 -9.34
C ASP A 20 -0.17 15.60 -8.20
N GLU A 21 -1.50 15.67 -8.15
CA GLU A 21 -2.31 14.92 -7.19
C GLU A 21 -2.16 13.41 -7.37
N SER A 22 -2.06 12.92 -8.61
CA SER A 22 -1.96 11.49 -8.89
C SER A 22 -0.63 10.95 -8.39
N ALA A 23 0.48 11.63 -8.69
CA ALA A 23 1.80 11.26 -8.18
C ALA A 23 1.83 11.26 -6.65
N MET A 24 1.23 12.26 -6.00
CA MET A 24 1.14 12.33 -4.53
C MET A 24 0.35 11.15 -3.94
N LEU A 25 -0.79 10.79 -4.54
CA LEU A 25 -1.59 9.65 -4.09
C LEU A 25 -0.85 8.33 -4.30
N TRP A 26 -0.16 8.18 -5.43
CA TRP A 26 0.61 6.99 -5.75
C TRP A 26 1.87 6.82 -4.92
N ASP A 27 2.55 7.91 -4.56
CA ASP A 27 3.66 7.87 -3.60
C ASP A 27 3.19 7.23 -2.30
N LYS A 28 2.03 7.65 -1.77
CA LYS A 28 1.46 7.06 -0.54
C LYS A 28 0.96 5.63 -0.75
N LEU A 29 0.21 5.38 -1.82
CA LEU A 29 -0.39 4.08 -2.09
C LEU A 29 0.66 3.00 -2.33
N ALA A 30 1.79 3.33 -2.97
CA ALA A 30 2.88 2.40 -3.22
C ALA A 30 3.49 1.83 -1.93
N PHE A 31 3.52 2.59 -0.84
CA PHE A 31 3.90 2.06 0.49
C PHE A 31 2.75 1.33 1.17
N LEU A 32 1.54 1.90 1.11
CA LEU A 32 0.38 1.38 1.84
C LEU A 32 -0.06 0.01 1.32
N ALA A 33 -0.07 -0.18 0.00
CA ALA A 33 -0.58 -1.39 -0.63
C ALA A 33 0.18 -2.67 -0.25
N PRO A 34 1.51 -2.79 -0.44
CA PRO A 34 2.23 -4.00 -0.03
C PRO A 34 2.13 -4.22 1.48
N PHE A 35 2.18 -3.15 2.27
CA PHE A 35 2.14 -3.24 3.73
C PHE A 35 0.79 -3.77 4.21
N ALA A 36 -0.32 -3.20 3.74
CA ALA A 36 -1.67 -3.63 4.09
C ALA A 36 -1.94 -5.05 3.61
N LEU A 37 -1.67 -5.34 2.33
CA LEU A 37 -2.00 -6.64 1.73
C LEU A 37 -1.24 -7.79 2.42
N LEU A 38 0.07 -7.66 2.60
CA LEU A 38 0.89 -8.75 3.17
C LEU A 38 0.64 -8.96 4.66
N THR A 39 0.56 -7.90 5.46
CA THR A 39 0.31 -8.04 6.91
C THR A 39 -1.09 -8.60 7.19
N THR A 40 -2.08 -8.22 6.39
CA THR A 40 -3.44 -8.76 6.49
C THR A 40 -3.49 -10.22 6.06
N ARG A 41 -2.85 -10.56 4.93
CA ARG A 41 -2.86 -11.93 4.38
C ARG A 41 -2.21 -12.95 5.30
N HIS A 42 -1.10 -12.56 5.93
CA HIS A 42 -0.33 -13.43 6.80
C HIS A 42 -0.71 -13.29 8.28
N GLN A 43 -1.67 -12.40 8.60
CA GLN A 43 -2.07 -12.07 9.97
C GLN A 43 -0.86 -11.81 10.87
N ALA A 44 0.12 -11.07 10.33
CA ALA A 44 1.45 -10.93 10.90
C ALA A 44 1.91 -9.47 10.82
N ASP A 45 2.79 -9.07 11.73
CA ASP A 45 3.44 -7.76 11.69
C ASP A 45 4.47 -7.65 10.56
N VAL A 46 4.98 -6.44 10.34
CA VAL A 46 5.93 -6.18 9.24
C VAL A 46 7.22 -6.97 9.38
N GLY A 47 7.70 -7.21 10.61
CA GLY A 47 8.90 -7.98 10.88
C GLY A 47 8.72 -9.43 10.44
N ALA A 48 7.62 -10.05 10.85
CA ALA A 48 7.28 -11.40 10.41
C ALA A 48 7.10 -11.51 8.89
N VAL A 49 6.48 -10.53 8.23
CA VAL A 49 6.37 -10.50 6.75
C VAL A 49 7.77 -10.44 6.12
N ARG A 50 8.62 -9.53 6.60
CA ARG A 50 9.99 -9.35 6.11
C ARG A 50 10.85 -10.59 6.29
N ASP A 51 10.70 -11.31 7.40
CA ASP A 51 11.59 -12.40 7.77
C ASP A 51 11.09 -13.76 7.26
N ARG A 52 9.76 -14.00 7.27
CA ARG A 52 9.15 -15.30 6.88
C ARG A 52 8.60 -15.33 5.47
N HIS A 53 8.27 -14.17 4.89
CA HIS A 53 7.62 -14.05 3.58
C HIS A 53 8.43 -13.18 2.61
N ARG A 54 9.75 -13.07 2.82
CA ARG A 54 10.63 -12.16 2.05
C ARG A 54 10.52 -12.30 0.52
N PRO A 55 10.50 -13.52 -0.07
CA PRO A 55 10.39 -13.63 -1.53
C PRO A 55 9.07 -13.06 -2.09
N GLU A 56 7.96 -13.28 -1.37
CA GLU A 56 6.67 -12.72 -1.76
C GLU A 56 6.64 -11.20 -1.56
N LEU A 57 7.20 -10.71 -0.46
CA LEU A 57 7.38 -9.28 -0.22
C LEU A 57 8.12 -8.62 -1.40
N LEU A 58 9.29 -9.13 -1.77
CA LEU A 58 10.08 -8.56 -2.88
C LEU A 58 9.30 -8.55 -4.19
N THR A 59 8.63 -9.66 -4.53
CA THR A 59 7.83 -9.75 -5.75
C THR A 59 6.69 -8.72 -5.78
N VAL A 60 5.96 -8.58 -4.66
CA VAL A 60 4.86 -7.61 -4.55
C VAL A 60 5.38 -6.17 -4.58
N LEU A 61 6.54 -5.89 -3.97
CA LEU A 61 7.17 -4.57 -4.04
C LEU A 61 7.57 -4.21 -5.48
N ASP A 62 8.16 -5.15 -6.23
CA ASP A 62 8.55 -4.94 -7.63
C ASP A 62 7.34 -4.62 -8.50
N GLU A 63 6.28 -5.43 -8.39
CA GLU A 63 5.03 -5.26 -9.12
C GLU A 63 4.36 -3.91 -8.81
N ILE A 64 4.20 -3.58 -7.53
CA ILE A 64 3.53 -2.34 -7.11
C ILE A 64 4.38 -1.11 -7.48
N ALA A 65 5.70 -1.18 -7.33
CA ALA A 65 6.58 -0.08 -7.75
C ALA A 65 6.51 0.16 -9.27
N ALA A 66 6.41 -0.90 -10.07
CA ALA A 66 6.24 -0.76 -11.53
C ALA A 66 4.93 -0.04 -11.88
N VAL A 67 3.81 -0.43 -11.26
CA VAL A 67 2.50 0.22 -11.46
C VAL A 67 2.52 1.66 -10.97
N ALA A 68 3.06 1.92 -9.79
CA ALA A 68 3.11 3.25 -9.20
C ALA A 68 3.95 4.22 -10.06
N ARG A 69 5.10 3.78 -10.58
CA ARG A 69 5.90 4.58 -11.51
C ARG A 69 5.16 4.90 -12.79
N ALA A 70 4.44 3.93 -13.37
CA ALA A 70 3.64 4.17 -14.57
C ALA A 70 2.50 5.18 -14.32
N ALA A 71 2.04 5.28 -13.06
CA ALA A 71 1.04 6.23 -12.61
C ALA A 71 1.61 7.57 -12.08
N GLY A 72 2.92 7.82 -12.26
CA GLY A 72 3.56 9.11 -11.96
C GLY A 72 4.31 9.21 -10.63
N ALA A 73 4.30 8.17 -9.79
CA ALA A 73 5.06 8.17 -8.54
C ALA A 73 6.56 8.00 -8.74
N SER A 74 7.35 8.56 -7.82
CA SER A 74 8.82 8.50 -7.83
C SER A 74 9.34 7.42 -6.88
N VAL A 75 8.84 6.20 -7.01
CA VAL A 75 9.15 5.07 -6.11
C VAL A 75 9.92 3.94 -6.81
N THR A 76 10.85 3.33 -6.09
CA THR A 76 11.54 2.10 -6.52
C THR A 76 11.26 0.98 -5.53
N ALA A 77 11.35 -0.27 -5.98
CA ALA A 77 11.15 -1.42 -5.11
C ALA A 77 12.14 -1.44 -3.95
N GLU A 78 13.39 -1.01 -4.19
CA GLU A 78 14.42 -0.86 -3.17
C GLU A 78 14.04 0.24 -2.16
N GLY A 79 13.49 1.36 -2.63
CA GLY A 79 13.01 2.43 -1.77
C GLY A 79 11.87 1.97 -0.86
N LEU A 80 10.93 1.20 -1.42
CA LEU A 80 9.85 0.57 -0.66
C LEU A 80 10.43 -0.45 0.35
N LEU A 81 11.31 -1.34 -0.07
CA LEU A 81 11.95 -2.34 0.81
C LEU A 81 12.69 -1.67 1.97
N SER A 82 13.39 -0.58 1.68
CA SER A 82 14.10 0.21 2.68
C SER A 82 13.16 0.78 3.76
N PHE A 83 11.90 1.08 3.41
CA PHE A 83 10.89 1.42 4.41
C PHE A 83 10.55 0.21 5.31
N PHE A 84 10.30 -0.98 4.73
CA PHE A 84 10.03 -2.21 5.48
C PHE A 84 11.21 -2.60 6.39
N ASP A 85 12.44 -2.35 5.97
CA ASP A 85 13.63 -2.64 6.77
C ASP A 85 13.80 -1.65 7.95
N ARG A 86 13.33 -0.40 7.83
CA ARG A 86 13.47 0.65 8.85
C ARG A 86 12.38 0.69 9.91
N VAL A 87 11.14 0.30 9.57
CA VAL A 87 10.03 0.40 10.52
C VAL A 87 10.19 -0.62 11.66
N PRO A 88 9.65 -0.35 12.87
CA PRO A 88 9.61 -1.32 13.95
C PRO A 88 8.96 -2.63 13.48
N GLY A 89 9.60 -3.77 13.76
CA GLY A 89 9.11 -5.08 13.33
C GLY A 89 7.69 -5.40 13.81
N THR A 90 7.28 -4.82 14.95
CA THR A 90 5.95 -4.97 15.55
C THR A 90 4.87 -4.11 14.88
N MET A 91 5.22 -3.31 13.86
CA MET A 91 4.27 -2.44 13.18
C MET A 91 3.23 -3.25 12.41
N ARG A 92 1.96 -2.86 12.58
CA ARG A 92 0.77 -3.48 11.98
C ARG A 92 0.02 -2.49 11.12
N SER A 93 -0.58 -2.96 10.02
CA SER A 93 -1.42 -2.10 9.17
C SER A 93 -2.82 -1.92 9.76
N SER A 94 -3.53 -0.86 9.37
CA SER A 94 -4.92 -0.69 9.83
C SER A 94 -5.82 -1.81 9.30
N MET A 95 -5.68 -2.15 8.01
CA MET A 95 -6.45 -3.24 7.39
C MET A 95 -6.23 -4.58 8.10
N GLN A 96 -5.02 -4.86 8.59
CA GLN A 96 -4.75 -6.05 9.41
C GLN A 96 -5.53 -6.01 10.73
N ARG A 97 -5.52 -4.87 11.44
CA ARG A 97 -6.28 -4.72 12.69
C ARG A 97 -7.78 -4.84 12.46
N ASP A 98 -8.29 -4.29 11.37
CA ASP A 98 -9.69 -4.42 11.00
C ASP A 98 -10.05 -5.89 10.69
N ALA A 99 -9.18 -6.62 10.00
CA ALA A 99 -9.35 -8.05 9.75
C ALA A 99 -9.41 -8.88 11.04
N GLU A 100 -8.58 -8.56 12.05
CA GLU A 100 -8.53 -9.26 13.34
C GLU A 100 -9.83 -9.17 14.14
N VAL A 101 -10.58 -8.07 13.95
CA VAL A 101 -11.87 -7.85 14.62
C VAL A 101 -13.06 -8.08 13.68
N GLY A 102 -12.84 -8.67 12.50
CA GLY A 102 -13.89 -9.00 11.55
C GLY A 102 -14.57 -7.79 10.88
N ARG A 103 -13.88 -6.65 10.78
CA ARG A 103 -14.42 -5.47 10.10
C ARG A 103 -14.25 -5.57 8.58
N PRO A 104 -15.09 -4.84 7.80
CA PRO A 104 -14.90 -4.71 6.36
C PRO A 104 -13.51 -4.19 6.02
N LEU A 105 -12.85 -4.82 5.04
CA LEU A 105 -11.52 -4.45 4.59
C LEU A 105 -11.59 -3.38 3.50
N GLU A 106 -10.63 -2.45 3.50
CA GLU A 106 -10.42 -1.47 2.43
C GLU A 106 -9.76 -2.10 1.18
N LEU A 107 -10.05 -3.37 0.90
CA LEU A 107 -9.35 -4.18 -0.10
C LEU A 107 -9.50 -3.63 -1.53
N ASP A 108 -10.69 -3.14 -1.89
CA ASP A 108 -10.91 -2.54 -3.21
C ASP A 108 -10.25 -1.16 -3.37
N ALA A 109 -10.22 -0.37 -2.29
CA ALA A 109 -9.60 0.95 -2.28
C ALA A 109 -8.06 0.84 -2.37
N ILE A 110 -7.48 -0.18 -1.74
CA ILE A 110 -6.02 -0.39 -1.72
C ILE A 110 -5.60 -1.34 -2.83
N GLY A 111 -5.93 -2.63 -2.72
CA GLY A 111 -5.54 -3.65 -3.68
C GLY A 111 -6.21 -3.47 -5.03
N GLY A 112 -7.51 -3.20 -5.04
CA GLY A 112 -8.28 -2.96 -6.26
C GLY A 112 -7.77 -1.76 -7.07
N ALA A 113 -7.30 -0.70 -6.42
CA ALA A 113 -6.67 0.43 -7.10
C ALA A 113 -5.38 0.03 -7.84
N VAL A 114 -4.53 -0.78 -7.22
CA VAL A 114 -3.34 -1.34 -7.89
C VAL A 114 -3.72 -2.20 -9.08
N LEU A 115 -4.74 -3.07 -8.93
CA LEU A 115 -5.18 -3.94 -10.03
C LEU A 115 -5.71 -3.14 -11.23
N ARG A 116 -6.54 -2.13 -10.97
CA ARG A 116 -7.08 -1.24 -12.02
C ARG A 116 -5.96 -0.48 -12.74
N ALA A 117 -4.98 0.04 -11.99
CA ALA A 117 -3.86 0.75 -12.58
C ALA A 117 -2.91 -0.16 -13.38
N GLY A 118 -2.60 -1.35 -12.85
CA GLY A 118 -1.82 -2.34 -13.58
C GLY A 118 -2.47 -2.70 -14.93
N ALA A 119 -3.78 -2.92 -14.93
CA ALA A 119 -4.54 -3.16 -16.16
C ALA A 119 -4.52 -1.95 -17.11
N ALA A 120 -4.73 -0.73 -16.61
CA ALA A 120 -4.74 0.50 -17.41
C ALA A 120 -3.39 0.78 -18.09
N HIS A 121 -2.28 0.43 -17.44
CA HIS A 121 -0.93 0.60 -17.97
C HIS A 121 -0.37 -0.65 -18.67
N GLY A 122 -1.13 -1.75 -18.76
CA GLY A 122 -0.67 -2.99 -19.38
C GLY A 122 0.46 -3.70 -18.63
N ILE A 123 0.55 -3.51 -17.31
CA ILE A 123 1.59 -4.07 -16.45
C ILE A 123 1.07 -5.34 -15.77
N ALA A 124 1.76 -6.46 -15.99
CA ALA A 124 1.46 -7.72 -15.33
C ALA A 124 1.90 -7.69 -13.86
N ILE A 125 0.96 -7.96 -12.97
CA ILE A 125 1.18 -8.02 -11.50
C ILE A 125 0.58 -9.30 -10.89
N PRO A 126 0.98 -10.49 -11.37
CA PRO A 126 0.34 -11.75 -11.00
C PRO A 126 0.39 -12.05 -9.49
N ALA A 127 1.46 -11.70 -8.78
CA ALA A 127 1.54 -11.95 -7.33
C ALA A 127 0.52 -11.09 -6.58
N THR A 128 0.41 -9.81 -6.94
CA THR A 128 -0.53 -8.86 -6.35
C THR A 128 -1.97 -9.25 -6.66
N VAL A 129 -2.28 -9.66 -7.89
CA VAL A 129 -3.62 -10.18 -8.27
C VAL A 129 -4.00 -11.36 -7.39
N ARG A 130 -3.09 -12.33 -7.24
CA ARG A 130 -3.34 -13.54 -6.44
C ARG A 130 -3.54 -13.19 -4.96
N LEU A 131 -2.72 -12.30 -4.42
CA LEU A 131 -2.81 -11.81 -3.05
C LEU A 131 -4.16 -11.13 -2.75
N VAL A 132 -4.62 -10.25 -3.65
CA VAL A 132 -5.94 -9.59 -3.54
C VAL A 132 -7.07 -10.61 -3.61
N ALA A 133 -7.00 -11.60 -4.50
CA ALA A 133 -8.01 -12.65 -4.61
C ALA A 133 -8.11 -13.51 -3.34
N GLU A 134 -6.97 -13.92 -2.77
CA GLU A 134 -6.91 -14.71 -1.53
C GLU A 134 -7.53 -13.94 -0.33
N LEU A 135 -7.29 -12.63 -0.24
CA LEU A 135 -7.89 -11.75 0.76
C LEU A 135 -9.41 -11.60 0.56
N ALA A 136 -9.86 -11.40 -0.68
CA ALA A 136 -11.27 -11.29 -1.00
C ALA A 136 -12.04 -12.58 -0.67
N GLN A 137 -11.42 -13.75 -0.85
CA GLN A 137 -12.04 -15.02 -0.49
C GLN A 137 -12.10 -15.21 1.02
N SER A 138 -11.08 -14.78 1.76
CA SER A 138 -11.04 -14.86 3.23
C SER A 138 -12.10 -13.95 3.87
N ALA A 139 -12.26 -12.73 3.37
CA ALA A 139 -13.28 -11.79 3.85
C ALA A 139 -14.71 -12.34 3.70
N LYS A 140 -14.99 -13.08 2.62
CA LYS A 140 -16.31 -13.72 2.38
C LYS A 140 -16.61 -14.89 3.32
N ARG A 141 -15.60 -15.47 3.98
CA ARG A 141 -15.79 -16.60 4.92
C ARG A 141 -16.12 -16.15 6.34
N VAL A 142 -15.86 -14.88 6.66
CA VAL A 142 -16.02 -14.29 8.00
C VAL A 142 -17.29 -13.45 8.10
N ALA A 143 -17.85 -13.02 6.95
CA ALA A 143 -19.14 -12.34 6.84
C ALA A 143 -20.31 -13.33 6.82
#